data_AF-A0A6L5FAH2-F1
#
_entry.id   AF-A0A6L5FAH2-F1
#
_cell.length_a   1.000
_cell.length_b   1.000
_cell.length_c   1.000
_cell.angle_alpha   90.00
_cell.angle_beta   90.00
_cell.angle_gamma   90.00
#
_symmetry.space_group_name_H-M   'P 1'
#
loop_
_entity.id
_entity.type
_entity.pdbx_description
1 polymer ?
#
loop_
_entity_poly.entity_id
_entity_poly.type
_entity_poly.pdbx_seq_one_letter_code
_entity_poly.pdbx_strand_id
1 'polypeptide(L)'
;LKLLLPVASTGLSITLQMVMGWSALIWAPSLVRTLGWGPMVLILVGGLAYSVGVVIFTTKRPRLFPRVFSYHEVFHILVIAGSAFHYVAVATLI
;
A
#
# COMPACT_ATOMS: atom_id res chain seq x y z
N LEU A 1 -7.37 -4.53 -16.62
CA LEU A 1 -8.56 -4.93 -15.83
C LEU A 1 -9.67 -3.87 -15.86
N LYS A 2 -9.45 -2.62 -15.43
CA LYS A 2 -10.48 -1.54 -15.49
C LYS A 2 -11.01 -1.24 -16.91
N LEU A 3 -10.18 -1.43 -17.94
CA LEU A 3 -10.58 -1.31 -19.35
C LEU A 3 -11.40 -2.52 -19.87
N LEU A 4 -11.27 -3.69 -19.24
CA LEU A 4 -11.95 -4.93 -19.66
C LEU A 4 -13.20 -5.21 -18.84
N LEU A 5 -13.27 -4.69 -17.61
CA LEU A 5 -14.38 -4.82 -16.68
C LEU A 5 -14.70 -3.44 -16.07
N PRO A 6 -15.36 -2.55 -16.83
CA PRO A 6 -15.68 -1.18 -16.38
C PRO A 6 -16.62 -1.16 -15.16
N VAL A 7 -17.30 -2.27 -14.86
CA VAL A 7 -18.21 -2.43 -13.71
C VAL A 7 -17.54 -3.08 -12.50
N ALA A 8 -16.21 -3.27 -12.51
CA ALA A 8 -15.50 -3.86 -11.37
C ALA A 8 -15.72 -3.00 -10.12
N SER A 9 -16.35 -3.59 -9.09
CA SER A 9 -16.63 -2.89 -7.84
C SER A 9 -15.35 -2.38 -7.20
N THR A 10 -15.44 -1.23 -6.51
CA THR A 10 -14.31 -0.66 -5.76
C THR A 10 -13.69 -1.69 -4.81
N GLY A 11 -14.52 -2.53 -4.18
CA GLY A 11 -14.07 -3.62 -3.32
C GLY A 11 -13.19 -4.65 -4.05
N LEU A 12 -13.60 -5.10 -5.23
CA LEU A 12 -12.80 -6.05 -6.02
C LEU A 12 -11.42 -5.48 -6.37
N SER A 13 -11.36 -4.21 -6.80
CA SER A 13 -10.08 -3.57 -7.09
C SER A 13 -9.17 -3.48 -5.86
N ILE A 14 -9.72 -3.15 -4.69
CA ILE A 14 -8.96 -3.09 -3.43
C ILE A 14 -8.43 -4.47 -3.05
N THR A 15 -9.29 -5.50 -3.10
CA THR A 15 -8.89 -6.87 -2.77
C THR A 15 -7.77 -7.37 -3.68
N LEU A 16 -7.90 -7.18 -5.00
CA LEU A 16 -6.87 -7.60 -5.94
C LEU A 16 -5.54 -6.88 -5.70
N GLN A 17 -5.57 -5.57 -5.43
CA GLN A 17 -4.36 -4.82 -5.09
C GLN A 17 -3.72 -5.32 -3.79
N MET A 18 -4.51 -5.64 -2.78
CA MET A 18 -4.02 -6.15 -1.50
C MET A 18 -3.34 -7.52 -1.65
N VAL A 19 -3.96 -8.42 -2.42
CA VAL A 19 -3.37 -9.74 -2.72
C VAL A 19 -2.06 -9.59 -3.49
N MET A 20 -2.03 -8.73 -4.51
CA MET A 20 -0.82 -8.47 -5.28
C MET A 20 0.30 -7.88 -4.40
N GLY A 21 0.00 -6.88 -3.56
CA GLY A 21 1.00 -6.26 -2.68
C GLY A 21 1.61 -7.25 -1.67
N TRP A 22 0.77 -8.02 -0.98
CA TRP A 22 1.23 -8.97 0.04
C TRP A 22 1.83 -10.25 -0.53
N SER A 23 1.71 -10.51 -1.84
CA SER A 23 2.38 -11.63 -2.51
C SER A 23 3.91 -11.59 -2.37
N ALA A 24 4.50 -10.43 -2.09
CA ALA A 24 5.92 -10.29 -1.79
C ALA A 24 6.37 -11.17 -0.60
N LEU A 25 5.49 -11.46 0.36
CA LEU A 25 5.81 -12.32 1.50
C LEU A 25 6.15 -13.75 1.10
N ILE A 26 5.60 -14.25 -0.01
CA ILE A 26 5.93 -15.59 -0.55
C ILE A 26 7.43 -15.68 -0.82
N TRP A 27 8.03 -14.57 -1.24
CA TRP A 27 9.45 -14.48 -1.59
C TRP A 27 10.31 -13.90 -0.47
N ALA A 28 9.74 -13.55 0.69
CA ALA A 28 10.44 -12.87 1.77
C ALA A 28 11.75 -13.56 2.21
N PRO A 29 11.82 -14.89 2.40
CA PRO A 29 13.08 -15.54 2.77
C PRO A 29 14.17 -15.38 1.71
N SER A 30 13.80 -15.39 0.43
CA SER A 30 14.73 -15.16 -0.67
C SER A 30 15.17 -13.69 -0.72
N LEU A 31 14.21 -12.77 -0.64
CA LEU A 31 14.46 -11.33 -0.66
C LEU A 31 15.35 -10.88 0.50
N VAL A 32 15.14 -11.39 1.72
CA VAL A 32 15.99 -11.05 2.87
C VAL A 32 17.43 -11.53 2.68
N ARG A 33 17.65 -12.72 2.09
CA ARG A 33 19.00 -13.23 1.82
C ARG A 33 19.72 -12.39 0.76
N THR A 34 19.00 -11.90 -0.24
CA THR A 34 19.58 -11.16 -1.37
C THR A 34 19.71 -9.66 -1.10
N LEU A 35 18.71 -9.06 -0.45
CA LEU A 35 18.60 -7.61 -0.25
C LEU A 35 18.98 -7.18 1.17
N GLY A 36 19.04 -8.11 2.12
CA GLY A 36 19.22 -7.82 3.54
C GLY A 36 17.95 -7.32 4.23
N TRP A 37 18.05 -7.14 5.54
CA TRP A 37 16.92 -6.74 6.38
C TRP A 37 16.46 -5.29 6.18
N GLY A 38 17.37 -4.37 5.82
CA GLY A 38 17.06 -2.94 5.67
C GLY A 38 15.95 -2.67 4.64
N PRO A 39 16.16 -3.01 3.36
CA PRO A 39 15.13 -2.86 2.32
C PRO A 39 13.86 -3.65 2.62
N MET A 40 13.99 -4.84 3.24
CA MET A 40 12.83 -5.67 3.60
C MET A 40 11.92 -4.99 4.64
N VAL A 41 12.50 -4.36 5.67
CA VAL A 41 11.73 -3.61 6.67
C VAL A 41 11.02 -2.43 6.03
N LEU A 42 11.67 -1.69 5.14
CA LEU A 42 11.04 -0.57 4.42
C LEU A 42 9.85 -1.04 3.55
N ILE A 43 10.01 -2.15 2.82
CA ILE A 43 8.92 -2.77 2.05
C ILE A 43 7.76 -3.17 2.97
N LEU A 44 8.05 -3.83 4.09
CA LEU A 44 7.04 -4.26 5.06
C LEU A 44 6.28 -3.06 5.64
N VAL A 45 6.99 -2.01 6.08
CA VAL A 45 6.40 -0.78 6.60
C VAL A 45 5.55 -0.09 5.53
N GLY A 46 6.01 -0.06 4.27
CA GLY A 46 5.22 0.46 3.16
C GLY A 46 3.93 -0.33 2.90
N GLY A 47 3.99 -1.66 2.96
CA GLY A 47 2.82 -2.54 2.85
C GLY A 47 1.83 -2.35 4.00
N LEU A 48 2.32 -2.17 5.23
CA LEU A 48 1.49 -1.85 6.39
C LEU A 48 0.83 -0.47 6.26
N ALA A 49 1.55 0.55 5.79
CA ALA A 49 0.98 1.88 5.56
C ALA A 49 -0.18 1.83 4.56
N TYR A 50 -0.02 1.12 3.44
CA TYR A 50 -1.10 0.89 2.47
C TYR A 50 -2.30 0.17 3.10
N SER A 51 -2.03 -0.87 3.90
CA SER A 51 -3.05 -1.67 4.59
C SER A 51 -3.90 -0.83 5.54
N VAL A 52 -3.26 0.01 6.36
CA VAL A 52 -3.94 0.98 7.23
C VAL A 52 -4.76 1.97 6.41
N GLY A 53 -4.21 2.45 5.30
CA GLY A 53 -4.91 3.31 4.36
C GLY A 53 -6.20 2.66 3.81
N VAL A 54 -6.15 1.39 3.42
CA VAL A 54 -7.32 0.65 2.94
C VAL A 54 -8.39 0.55 4.04
N VAL A 55 -8.00 0.30 5.28
CA VAL A 55 -8.95 0.27 6.42
C VAL A 55 -9.63 1.64 6.60
N ILE A 56 -8.85 2.72 6.56
CA ILE A 56 -9.37 4.11 6.63
C ILE A 56 -10.33 4.41 5.47
N PHE A 57 -9.94 4.04 4.25
CA PHE A 57 -10.74 4.27 3.05
C PHE A 57 -12.07 3.50 3.08
N THR A 58 -12.06 2.25 3.51
CA THR A 58 -13.24 1.38 3.57
C THR A 58 -14.17 1.74 4.72
N THR A 59 -13.64 2.10 5.89
CA THR A 59 -14.43 2.55 7.05
C THR A 59 -14.96 3.98 6.91
N LYS A 60 -14.44 4.75 5.93
CA LYS A 60 -14.81 6.15 5.67
C LYS A 60 -14.61 7.06 6.90
N ARG A 61 -13.58 6.77 7.69
CA ARG A 61 -13.16 7.48 8.91
C ARG A 61 -11.62 7.59 8.90
N PRO A 62 -11.02 8.67 9.43
CA PRO A 62 -11.63 9.80 10.13
C PRO A 62 -12.24 10.83 9.15
N ARG A 63 -13.10 11.71 9.68
CA ARG A 63 -13.63 12.87 8.95
C ARG A 63 -13.16 14.14 9.65
N LEU A 64 -11.91 14.53 9.43
CA LEU A 64 -11.26 15.62 10.16
C LEU A 64 -11.87 16.98 9.77
N PHE A 65 -11.88 17.28 8.48
CA PHE A 65 -12.48 18.46 7.88
C PHE A 65 -13.31 18.03 6.66
N PRO A 66 -14.59 17.61 6.84
CA PRO A 66 -15.37 16.91 5.82
C PRO A 66 -15.48 17.58 4.44
N ARG A 67 -15.22 18.88 4.34
CA ARG A 67 -15.24 19.65 3.08
C ARG A 67 -13.89 19.73 2.36
N VAL A 68 -12.78 19.39 3.02
CA VAL A 68 -11.41 19.66 2.54
C VAL A 68 -10.46 18.48 2.77
N PHE A 69 -10.58 17.80 3.91
CA PHE A 69 -9.65 16.75 4.33
C PHE A 69 -10.34 15.71 5.21
N SER A 70 -10.47 14.50 4.70
CA SER A 70 -11.24 13.40 5.28
C SER A 70 -10.47 12.08 5.07
N TYR A 71 -11.17 10.95 5.18
CA TYR A 71 -10.59 9.62 5.05
C TYR A 71 -9.89 9.38 3.71
N HIS A 72 -10.31 10.07 2.64
CA HIS A 72 -9.75 9.88 1.31
C HIS A 72 -8.36 10.48 1.21
N GLU A 73 -8.18 11.69 1.73
CA GLU A 73 -6.91 12.39 1.76
C GLU A 73 -5.95 11.71 2.74
N VAL A 74 -6.43 11.23 3.89
CA VAL A 74 -5.62 10.41 4.82
C VAL A 74 -5.15 9.11 4.14
N PHE A 75 -6.02 8.45 3.37
CA PHE A 75 -5.63 7.29 2.57
C PHE A 75 -4.51 7.64 1.59
N HIS A 76 -4.63 8.73 0.83
CA HIS A 76 -3.59 9.17 -0.10
C HIS A 76 -2.26 9.48 0.58
N ILE A 77 -2.28 10.14 1.75
CA ILE A 77 -1.03 10.40 2.50
C ILE A 77 -0.35 9.08 2.87
N LEU A 78 -1.10 8.08 3.34
CA LEU A 78 -0.54 6.78 3.68
C LEU A 78 -0.01 6.04 2.45
N VAL A 79 -0.68 6.15 1.30
CA VAL A 79 -0.17 5.61 0.03
C VAL A 79 1.13 6.30 -0.37
N ILE A 80 1.20 7.63 -0.30
CA ILE A 80 2.42 8.40 -0.62
C ILE A 80 3.57 8.03 0.32
N ALA A 81 3.32 7.95 1.63
CA ALA A 81 4.32 7.52 2.61
C ALA A 81 4.79 6.07 2.34
N GLY A 82 3.86 5.16 2.03
CA GLY A 82 4.18 3.80 1.64
C GLY A 82 5.04 3.74 0.38
N SER A 83 4.69 4.51 -0.65
CA SER A 83 5.49 4.62 -1.89
C SER A 83 6.88 5.20 -1.62
N ALA A 84 7.00 6.18 -0.72
CA ALA A 84 8.29 6.72 -0.32
C ALA A 84 9.18 5.66 0.35
N PHE A 85 8.63 4.82 1.24
CA PHE A 85 9.40 3.71 1.83
C PHE A 85 9.88 2.70 0.77
N HIS A 86 9.02 2.34 -0.19
CA HIS A 86 9.43 1.45 -1.30
C HIS A 86 10.49 2.09 -2.18
N TYR A 87 10.36 3.39 -2.48
CA TYR A 87 11.36 4.13 -3.23
C TYR A 87 12.71 4.11 -2.51
N VAL A 88 12.74 4.42 -1.21
CA VAL A 88 13.98 4.36 -0.42
C VAL A 88 14.56 2.96 -0.39
N ALA A 89 13.72 1.92 -0.23
CA ALA A 89 14.18 0.52 -0.26
C ALA A 89 14.92 0.19 -1.56
N VAL A 90 14.40 0.66 -2.71
CA VAL A 90 15.07 0.49 -4.00
C VAL A 90 16.30 1.36 -4.13
N ALA A 91 16.23 2.62 -3.66
CA ALA A 91 17.36 3.54 -3.72
C ALA A 91 18.57 3.06 -2.90
N THR A 92 18.36 2.31 -1.81
CA THR A 92 19.45 1.71 -1.03
C THR A 92 20.13 0.51 -1.69
N LEU A 93 19.59 0.01 -2.82
CA LEU A 93 20.13 -1.13 -3.56
C LEU A 93 21.00 -0.71 -4.76
N ILE A 94 21.07 0.58 -5.05
CA ILE A 94 21.85 1.19 -6.13
C ILE A 94 23.12 1.79 -5.52
#